data_AF-A0A524F0B1-F1
#
_entry.id   AF-A0A524F0B1-F1
#
_cell.length_a   1.000
_cell.length_b   1.000
_cell.length_c   1.000
_cell.angle_alpha   90.00
_cell.angle_beta   90.00
_cell.angle_gamma   90.00
#
_symmetry.space_group_name_H-M   'P 1'
#
loop_
_entity.id
_entity.type
_entity.pdbx_description
1 polymer ?
#
loop_
_entity_poly.entity_id
_entity_poly.type
_entity_poly.pdbx_seq_one_letter_code
_entity_poly.pdbx_strand_id
1 'polypeptide(L)'
;MHMAEIMAHTTKLDKQGRLIIPAEIRKKLSLSEDSVLIIEILGNQLIIKKKMAVSKEQREDWKKKLKNMEIRAFTEEYNQNNESTKWMSEEYVRNKLGL
;
A
#
# COMPACT_ATOMS: atom_id res chain seq x y z
N MET A 1 -3.44 6.66 -11.93
CA MET A 1 -3.75 5.29 -11.48
C MET A 1 -2.73 4.38 -12.16
N HIS A 2 -1.69 3.91 -11.46
CA HIS A 2 -0.72 2.99 -12.08
C HIS A 2 -1.32 1.59 -12.13
N MET A 3 -1.63 1.11 -13.33
CA MET A 3 -1.97 -0.30 -13.57
C MET A 3 -0.76 -1.17 -13.18
N ALA A 4 -0.99 -2.18 -12.35
CA ALA A 4 0.01 -3.20 -12.09
C ALA A 4 0.13 -4.09 -13.33
N GLU A 5 1.30 -4.06 -13.98
CA GLU A 5 1.60 -4.93 -15.11
C GLU A 5 2.27 -6.21 -14.61
N ILE A 6 1.62 -7.37 -14.85
CA ILE A 6 2.15 -8.67 -14.49
C ILE A 6 3.07 -9.14 -15.61
N MET A 7 4.37 -9.23 -15.33
CA MET A 7 5.32 -9.91 -16.19
C MET A 7 5.62 -11.29 -15.63
N ALA A 8 5.38 -12.34 -16.42
CA ALA A 8 5.69 -13.71 -16.06
C ALA A 8 6.79 -14.26 -16.98
N HIS A 9 7.77 -14.95 -16.39
CA HIS A 9 8.80 -15.66 -17.12
C HIS A 9 9.04 -17.01 -16.46
N THR A 10 9.14 -18.07 -17.27
CA THR A 10 9.45 -19.41 -16.76
C THR A 10 10.93 -19.68 -16.95
N THR A 11 11.63 -19.98 -15.86
CA THR A 11 13.04 -20.38 -15.87
C THR A 11 13.19 -21.72 -15.16
N LYS A 12 14.15 -22.54 -15.61
CA LYS A 12 14.48 -23.79 -14.95
C LYS A 12 15.47 -23.52 -13.82
N LEU A 13 15.32 -24.25 -12.73
CA LEU A 13 16.32 -24.33 -11.69
C LEU A 13 17.55 -25.06 -12.24
N ASP A 14 18.74 -24.52 -12.00
CA ASP A 14 19.95 -25.24 -12.35
C ASP A 14 20.31 -26.32 -11.31
N LYS A 15 21.39 -27.06 -11.57
CA LYS A 15 21.86 -28.14 -10.67
C LYS A 15 22.28 -27.65 -9.28
N GLN A 16 22.57 -26.37 -9.12
CA GLN A 16 23.01 -25.76 -7.87
C GLN A 16 21.88 -25.05 -7.13
N GLY A 17 20.65 -25.09 -7.66
CA GLY A 17 19.51 -24.40 -7.05
C GLY A 17 19.42 -22.90 -7.40
N ARG A 18 20.08 -22.45 -8.46
CA ARG A 18 20.05 -21.04 -8.90
C ARG A 18 18.94 -20.80 -9.91
N LEU A 19 18.38 -19.59 -9.87
CA LEU A 19 17.40 -19.09 -10.83
C LEU A 19 18.04 -17.95 -11.63
N ILE A 20 17.87 -17.97 -12.94
CA ILE A 20 18.33 -16.88 -13.81
C ILE A 20 17.23 -15.84 -13.89
N ILE A 21 17.53 -14.59 -13.51
CA ILE A 21 16.62 -13.45 -13.69
C ILE A 21 16.88 -12.85 -15.09
N PRO A 22 15.90 -12.87 -16.01
CA PRO A 22 16.03 -12.29 -17.34
C PRO A 22 16.42 -10.81 -17.31
N ALA A 23 17.13 -10.36 -18.35
CA ALA A 23 17.62 -8.99 -18.46
C ALA A 23 16.49 -7.94 -18.36
N GLU A 24 15.31 -8.23 -18.91
CA GLU A 24 14.14 -7.35 -18.86
C GLU A 24 13.64 -7.13 -17.42
N ILE A 25 13.53 -8.20 -16.64
CA ILE A 25 13.12 -8.13 -15.22
C ILE A 25 14.18 -7.40 -14.40
N ARG A 26 15.47 -7.67 -14.67
CA ARG A 26 16.58 -6.93 -14.01
C ARG A 26 16.50 -5.43 -14.27
N LYS A 27 16.24 -5.01 -15.52
CA LYS A 27 16.09 -3.59 -15.87
C LYS A 27 14.88 -2.95 -15.19
N LYS A 28 13.72 -3.63 -15.20
CA LYS A 28 12.47 -3.10 -14.62
C LYS A 28 12.55 -2.91 -13.10
N LEU A 29 13.27 -3.80 -12.41
CA LEU A 29 13.49 -3.72 -10.96
C LEU A 29 14.79 -2.99 -10.57
N SER A 30 15.53 -2.47 -11.56
CA SER A 30 16.84 -1.85 -11.40
C SER A 30 17.78 -2.70 -10.54
N LEU A 31 17.89 -3.99 -10.85
CA LEU A 31 18.77 -4.93 -10.17
C LEU A 31 20.19 -4.84 -10.72
N SER A 32 21.14 -4.67 -9.82
CA SER A 32 22.59 -4.72 -10.04
C SER A 32 23.19 -5.94 -9.33
N GLU A 33 24.48 -6.20 -9.53
CA GLU A 33 25.20 -7.29 -8.84
C GLU A 33 25.21 -7.13 -7.32
N ASP A 34 25.23 -5.90 -6.81
CA ASP A 34 25.18 -5.60 -5.37
C ASP A 34 23.75 -5.56 -4.79
N SER A 35 22.74 -5.83 -5.61
CA SER A 35 21.35 -5.77 -5.16
C SER A 35 21.02 -6.91 -4.21
N VAL A 36 20.61 -6.55 -3.00
CA VAL A 36 20.12 -7.51 -2.01
C VAL A 36 18.66 -7.84 -2.29
N LEU A 37 18.34 -9.13 -2.37
CA LEU A 37 16.98 -9.63 -2.53
C LEU A 37 16.50 -10.27 -1.22
N ILE A 38 15.19 -10.18 -0.98
CA ILE A 38 14.49 -10.90 0.08
C ILE A 38 13.74 -12.04 -0.60
N ILE A 39 13.92 -13.25 -0.08
CA ILE A 39 13.21 -14.45 -0.53
C ILE A 39 12.24 -14.85 0.58
N GLU A 40 10.95 -14.89 0.25
CA GLU A 40 9.87 -15.26 1.16
C GLU A 40 9.11 -16.47 0.61
N ILE A 41 8.57 -17.29 1.50
CA ILE A 41 7.69 -18.40 1.15
C ILE A 41 6.28 -18.06 1.64
N LEU A 42 5.32 -18.09 0.73
CA LEU A 42 3.91 -17.91 1.03
C LEU A 42 3.13 -19.11 0.48
N GLY A 43 2.78 -20.05 1.35
CA GLY A 43 2.18 -21.32 0.92
C GLY A 43 3.11 -22.08 -0.03
N ASN A 44 2.66 -22.32 -1.26
CA ASN A 44 3.46 -22.96 -2.32
C ASN A 44 4.09 -21.95 -3.32
N GLN A 45 4.20 -20.67 -2.93
CA GLN A 45 4.75 -19.61 -3.77
C GLN A 45 6.09 -19.12 -3.20
N LEU A 46 7.08 -19.00 -4.09
CA LEU A 46 8.35 -18.32 -3.80
C LEU A 46 8.23 -16.86 -4.25
N ILE A 47 8.35 -15.93 -3.31
CA ILE A 47 8.26 -14.50 -3.57
C ILE A 47 9.66 -13.89 -3.42
N ILE A 48 10.14 -13.23 -4.48
CA ILE A 48 11.44 -12.56 -4.48
C ILE A 48 11.21 -11.06 -4.59
N LYS A 49 11.69 -10.30 -3.60
CA LYS A 49 11.53 -8.84 -3.52
C LYS A 49 12.90 -8.17 -3.50
N LYS A 50 13.03 -7.01 -4.13
CA LYS A 50 14.22 -6.16 -3.95
C LYS A 50 14.20 -5.57 -2.54
N LYS A 51 15.29 -5.73 -1.79
CA LYS A 51 15.46 -5.06 -0.50
C LYS A 51 15.68 -3.58 -0.76
N MET A 52 14.69 -2.76 -0.43
CA MET A 52 14.87 -1.31 -0.42
C MET A 52 15.62 -0.91 0.84
N ALA A 53 16.87 -0.47 0.69
CA ALA A 53 17.59 0.18 1.77
C ALA A 53 17.01 1.58 1.96
N VAL A 54 16.01 1.70 2.83
CA VAL A 54 15.54 3.03 3.28
C VAL A 54 16.58 3.54 4.26
N SER A 55 17.25 4.65 3.92
CA SER A 55 18.25 5.26 4.81
C SER A 55 17.59 5.70 6.13
N LYS A 56 18.37 5.76 7.22
CA LYS A 56 17.86 6.26 8.51
C LYS A 56 17.32 7.68 8.36
N GLU A 57 17.98 8.51 7.56
CA GLU A 57 17.59 9.89 7.27
C GLU A 57 16.25 9.98 6.54
N GLN A 58 16.03 9.15 5.52
CA GLN A 58 14.74 9.08 4.81
C GLN A 58 13.61 8.68 5.75
N ARG A 59 13.85 7.73 6.66
CA ARG A 59 12.85 7.33 7.67
C ARG A 59 12.52 8.47 8.62
N GLU A 60 13.53 9.22 9.05
CA GLU A 60 13.33 10.32 9.98
C GLU A 60 12.65 11.51 9.32
N ASP A 61 12.97 11.80 8.05
CA ASP A 61 12.27 12.78 7.23
C ASP A 61 10.79 12.40 7.06
N TRP A 62 10.49 11.14 6.76
CA TRP A 62 9.10 10.66 6.68
C TRP A 62 8.37 10.77 8.01
N LYS A 63 9.02 10.46 9.14
CA LYS A 63 8.43 10.65 10.47
C LYS A 63 8.10 12.12 10.75
N LYS A 64 9.01 13.05 10.40
CA LYS A 64 8.76 14.48 10.54
C LYS A 64 7.57 14.92 9.69
N LYS A 65 7.52 14.47 8.43
CA LYS A 65 6.40 14.75 7.53
C LYS A 65 5.07 14.22 8.08
N LEU A 66 5.05 12.97 8.57
CA LEU A 66 3.85 12.38 9.16
C LEU A 66 3.39 13.10 10.43
N LYS A 67 4.32 13.51 11.31
CA LYS A 67 3.99 14.28 12.52
C LYS A 67 3.46 15.67 12.21
N ASN A 68 3.99 16.32 11.17
CA ASN A 68 3.59 17.66 10.75
C ASN A 68 2.36 17.65 9.84
N MET A 69 1.92 16.48 9.41
CA MET A 69 0.70 16.34 8.64
C MET A 69 -0.47 16.55 9.59
N GLU A 70 -1.16 17.68 9.49
CA GLU A 70 -2.46 17.89 10.13
C GLU A 70 -3.51 17.00 9.44
N ILE A 71 -3.44 15.69 9.68
CA ILE A 71 -4.50 14.77 9.29
C ILE A 71 -5.65 15.02 10.25
N ARG A 72 -6.51 15.97 9.88
CA ARG A 72 -7.82 16.10 10.53
C ARG A 72 -8.63 14.90 10.08
N ALA A 73 -9.11 14.10 11.04
CA ALA A 73 -10.15 13.13 10.73
C ALA A 73 -11.27 13.91 10.03
N PHE A 74 -11.64 13.50 8.82
CA PHE A 74 -12.84 14.01 8.17
C PHE A 74 -14.03 13.53 9.01
N THR A 75 -14.39 14.31 10.01
CA THR A 75 -15.71 14.26 10.61
C THR A 75 -16.56 15.19 9.77
N GLU A 76 -17.67 14.69 9.22
CA GLU A 76 -18.72 15.60 8.75
C GLU A 76 -19.01 16.56 9.91
N GLU A 77 -18.77 17.85 9.71
CA GLU A 77 -19.18 18.84 10.69
C GLU A 77 -20.70 18.68 10.84
N TYR A 78 -21.14 18.17 11.99
CA TYR A 78 -22.54 18.06 12.31
C TYR A 78 -23.10 19.47 12.35
N ASN A 79 -23.69 19.89 11.24
CA ASN A 79 -24.21 21.22 11.08
C ASN A 79 -25.48 21.29 11.95
N GLN A 80 -25.33 21.78 13.19
CA GLN A 80 -26.42 21.87 14.17
C GLN A 80 -27.61 22.71 13.66
N ASN A 81 -27.42 23.47 12.58
CA ASN A 81 -28.44 24.31 11.94
C ASN A 81 -29.20 23.61 10.80
N ASN A 82 -28.91 22.35 10.48
CA ASN A 82 -29.67 21.58 9.50
C ASN A 82 -30.64 20.62 10.21
N GLU A 83 -31.90 21.03 10.32
CA GLU A 83 -33.02 20.18 10.81
C GLU A 83 -33.27 18.94 9.92
N SER A 84 -32.58 18.82 8.77
CA SER A 84 -32.58 17.62 7.94
C SER A 84 -31.16 17.18 7.59
N THR A 85 -30.83 15.93 7.91
CA THR A 85 -29.67 15.26 7.31
C THR A 85 -30.00 14.86 5.87
N LYS A 86 -28.96 14.52 5.08
CA LYS A 86 -29.10 13.99 3.71
C LYS A 86 -30.09 12.81 3.60
N TRP A 87 -30.29 12.09 4.69
CA TRP A 87 -31.05 10.85 4.68
C TRP A 87 -32.42 10.97 5.37
N MET A 88 -32.56 11.81 6.40
CA MET A 88 -33.76 11.83 7.24
C MET A 88 -33.98 13.21 7.89
N SER A 89 -35.24 13.63 8.00
CA SER A 89 -35.64 14.80 8.79
C SER A 89 -35.73 14.47 10.28
N GLU A 90 -35.49 15.46 11.13
CA GLU A 90 -35.61 15.30 12.58
C GLU A 90 -37.03 14.88 13.01
N GLU A 91 -38.06 15.44 12.37
CA GLU A 91 -39.47 15.10 12.62
C GLU A 91 -39.76 13.61 12.38
N TYR A 92 -39.24 13.03 11.29
CA TYR A 92 -39.41 11.61 11.00
C TYR A 92 -38.76 10.74 12.09
N VAL A 93 -37.57 11.13 12.55
CA VAL A 93 -36.85 10.39 13.60
C VAL A 93 -37.61 10.45 14.93
N ARG A 94 -38.11 11.62 15.33
CA ARG A 94 -38.91 11.80 16.56
C ARG A 94 -40.16 10.93 16.56
N ASN A 95 -40.92 10.95 15.46
CA ASN A 95 -42.10 10.09 15.28
C ASN A 95 -41.78 8.60 15.37
N LYS A 96 -40.62 8.16 14.85
CA LYS A 96 -40.18 6.76 14.96
C LYS A 96 -39.72 6.38 16.36
N LEU A 97 -39.19 7.32 17.13
CA LEU A 97 -38.78 7.13 18.52
C LEU A 97 -39.95 7.26 19.51
N GLY A 98 -41.13 7.69 19.05
CA GLY A 98 -42.31 7.90 19.91
C GLY A 98 -42.19 9.14 20.80
N LEU A 99 -41.38 10.12 20.36
CA LEU A 99 -41.18 11.42 21.01
C LEU A 99 -42.06 12.51 20.39
#